data_AF-A0AAE3QW74-F1
#
_entry.id   AF-A0AAE3QW74-F1
#
_cell.length_a   1.000
_cell.length_b   1.000
_cell.length_c   1.000
_cell.angle_alpha   90.00
_cell.angle_beta   90.00
_cell.angle_gamma   90.00
#
_symmetry.space_group_name_H-M   'P 1'
#
loop_
_entity.id
_entity.type
_entity.pdbx_description
1 polymer ?
#
loop_
_entity_poly.entity_id
_entity_poly.type
_entity_poly.pdbx_seq_one_letter_code
_entity_poly.pdbx_strand_id
1 'polypeptide(L)'
;MSTLLIDLPSSVYEYIVKLMNTQCLVAGKQKYRIVECEAYYRADCHPDPYVHGSPEQKQYETWYFNGYGLDITLGKEHEDEDKCVYAGILIRGVCTLEEIPRYVSGPANVLRELIKQFGSVTDSGSTFYLKDLPPELQIERVIYRSTRIGLFQKKGDTDFHIRPYRFLTDLVVEHKFKSKEKALRQWVLDRRLDADAAHKIMGYIISGL
;
A
#
# COMPACT_ATOMS: atom_id res chain seq x y z
N MET A 1 -16.19 20.13 -1.82
CA MET A 1 -15.08 19.16 -1.86
C MET A 1 -14.57 18.99 -0.45
N SER A 2 -14.94 17.90 0.23
CA SER A 2 -14.35 17.57 1.53
C SER A 2 -13.04 16.84 1.27
N THR A 3 -11.95 17.60 1.19
CA THR A 3 -10.61 17.07 1.46
C THR A 3 -10.66 16.58 2.90
N LEU A 4 -10.91 15.29 3.09
CA LEU A 4 -10.40 14.60 4.27
C LEU A 4 -8.88 14.81 4.23
N LEU A 5 -8.43 15.86 4.93
CA LEU A 5 -7.04 16.21 5.15
C LEU A 5 -6.31 14.92 5.45
N ILE A 6 -5.30 14.63 4.63
CA ILE A 6 -4.41 13.51 4.90
C ILE A 6 -3.66 13.93 6.14
N ASP A 7 -4.02 13.34 7.29
CA ASP A 7 -3.30 13.59 8.55
C ASP A 7 -1.97 12.80 8.61
N LEU A 8 -1.59 12.10 7.53
CA LEU A 8 -0.21 11.63 7.39
C LEU A 8 0.68 12.81 7.00
N PRO A 9 1.96 12.82 7.42
CA PRO A 9 2.93 13.78 6.92
C PRO A 9 2.98 13.78 5.38
N SER A 10 3.08 14.96 4.78
CA SER A 10 3.15 15.10 3.31
C SER A 10 4.24 14.24 2.69
N SER A 11 5.40 14.12 3.36
CA SER A 11 6.51 13.28 2.90
C SER A 11 6.13 11.79 2.75
N VAL A 12 5.34 11.25 3.67
CA VAL A 12 4.86 9.85 3.60
C VAL A 12 3.88 9.70 2.44
N TYR A 13 2.96 10.66 2.28
CA TYR A 13 2.00 10.62 1.19
C TYR A 13 2.68 10.76 -0.18
N GLU A 14 3.60 11.72 -0.34
CA GLU A 14 4.40 11.92 -1.55
C GLU A 14 5.22 10.68 -1.89
N TYR A 15 5.78 10.01 -0.88
CA TYR A 15 6.47 8.74 -1.07
C TYR A 15 5.54 7.67 -1.66
N ILE A 16 4.32 7.53 -1.13
CA ILE A 16 3.33 6.57 -1.64
C ILE A 16 2.90 6.91 -3.07
N VAL A 17 2.68 8.20 -3.35
CA VAL A 17 2.37 8.67 -4.71
C VAL A 17 3.50 8.30 -5.68
N LYS A 18 4.75 8.56 -5.30
CA LYS A 18 5.94 8.18 -6.07
C LYS A 18 5.99 6.66 -6.29
N LEU A 19 5.82 5.89 -5.21
CA LEU A 19 5.90 4.43 -5.20
C LEU A 19 4.87 3.78 -6.14
N MET A 20 3.65 4.30 -6.17
CA MET A 20 2.54 3.70 -6.94
C MET A 20 2.48 4.15 -8.41
N ASN A 21 2.99 5.34 -8.73
CA ASN A 21 2.90 5.91 -10.09
C ASN A 21 4.22 5.85 -10.87
N THR A 22 5.36 6.02 -10.19
CA THR A 22 6.66 6.24 -10.85
C THR A 22 7.67 5.14 -10.60
N GLN A 23 7.43 4.24 -9.66
CA GLN A 23 8.36 3.17 -9.31
C GLN A 23 7.77 1.78 -9.55
N CYS A 24 8.67 0.81 -9.69
CA CYS A 24 8.34 -0.60 -9.69
C CYS A 24 9.25 -1.36 -8.72
N LEU A 25 8.69 -2.42 -8.16
CA LEU A 25 9.40 -3.41 -7.38
C LEU A 25 9.98 -4.46 -8.32
N VAL A 26 11.28 -4.69 -8.23
CA VAL A 26 11.97 -5.76 -8.94
C VAL A 26 12.18 -6.93 -7.99
N ALA A 27 11.76 -8.13 -8.39
CA ALA A 27 12.08 -9.37 -7.72
C ALA A 27 12.55 -10.39 -8.76
N GLY A 28 13.82 -10.80 -8.68
CA GLY A 28 14.47 -11.59 -9.73
C GLY A 28 14.40 -10.84 -11.06
N LYS A 29 13.82 -11.48 -12.09
CA LYS A 29 13.62 -10.89 -13.42
C LYS A 29 12.28 -10.17 -13.57
N GLN A 30 11.37 -10.35 -12.62
CA GLN A 30 10.01 -9.80 -12.71
C GLN A 30 9.96 -8.38 -12.15
N LYS A 31 9.18 -7.54 -12.82
CA LYS A 31 8.88 -6.18 -12.39
C LYS A 31 7.40 -6.07 -12.04
N TYR A 32 7.14 -5.36 -10.96
CA TYR A 32 5.80 -5.20 -10.42
C TYR A 32 5.51 -3.73 -10.15
N ARG A 33 4.31 -3.26 -10.50
CA ARG A 33 3.76 -2.03 -9.94
C ARG A 33 3.08 -2.36 -8.61
N ILE A 34 3.26 -1.49 -7.61
CA ILE A 34 2.51 -1.58 -6.35
C ILE A 34 1.14 -0.94 -6.56
N VAL A 35 0.09 -1.72 -6.37
CA VAL A 35 -1.30 -1.30 -6.61
C VAL A 35 -2.14 -1.16 -5.34
N GLU A 36 -1.65 -1.70 -4.22
CA GLU A 36 -2.26 -1.55 -2.90
C GLU A 36 -1.19 -1.52 -1.82
N CYS A 37 -1.26 -0.54 -0.92
CA CYS A 37 -0.42 -0.49 0.28
C CYS A 37 -1.17 0.11 1.49
N GLU A 38 -0.61 -0.09 2.68
CA GLU A 38 -1.08 0.53 3.93
C GLU A 38 0.07 1.27 4.60
N ALA A 39 -0.19 2.50 5.05
CA ALA A 39 0.75 3.27 5.84
C ALA A 39 0.51 3.03 7.34
N TYR A 40 1.61 2.81 8.05
CA TYR A 40 1.69 2.76 9.50
C TYR A 40 2.74 3.81 9.89
N TYR A 41 2.34 4.84 10.63
CA TYR A 41 3.21 5.97 10.96
C TYR A 41 2.99 6.38 12.41
N ARG A 42 4.03 6.36 13.23
CA ARG A 42 3.99 6.77 14.63
C ARG A 42 5.10 7.76 14.93
N ALA A 43 4.71 8.91 15.47
CA ALA A 43 5.57 9.95 16.01
C ALA A 43 4.85 10.58 17.21
N ASP A 44 5.53 11.44 17.97
CA ASP A 44 4.95 12.15 19.13
C ASP A 44 3.61 12.86 18.79
N CYS A 45 3.59 13.61 17.68
CA CYS A 45 2.38 14.30 17.21
C CYS A 45 1.37 13.41 16.46
N HIS A 46 1.67 12.12 16.28
CA HIS A 46 0.86 11.19 15.50
C HIS A 46 0.97 9.77 16.07
N PRO A 47 0.32 9.47 17.20
CA PRO A 47 0.58 8.25 17.97
C PRO A 47 -0.20 7.04 17.45
N ASP A 48 -0.04 6.66 16.18
CA ASP A 48 -0.75 5.52 15.57
C ASP A 48 -0.47 4.21 16.35
N PRO A 49 -1.46 3.66 17.08
CA PRO A 49 -1.24 2.53 17.95
C PRO A 49 -1.13 1.20 17.17
N TYR A 50 -1.29 1.21 15.85
CA TYR A 50 -1.19 0.02 14.99
C TYR A 50 0.19 -0.19 14.39
N VAL A 51 1.10 0.77 14.56
CA VAL A 51 2.52 0.58 14.24
C VAL A 51 3.11 -0.52 15.13
N HIS A 52 3.87 -1.44 14.55
CA HIS A 52 4.51 -2.54 15.29
C HIS A 52 5.51 -2.02 16.32
N GLY A 53 6.24 -0.96 15.96
CA GLY A 53 7.23 -0.32 16.84
C GLY A 53 8.54 -1.09 16.89
N SER A 54 8.89 -1.85 15.84
CA SER A 54 10.17 -2.54 15.79
C SER A 54 11.32 -1.57 15.49
N PRO A 55 12.57 -1.89 15.88
CA PRO A 55 13.71 -1.04 15.61
C PRO A 55 13.94 -0.77 14.12
N GLU A 56 13.63 -1.72 13.24
CA GLU A 56 13.76 -1.58 11.79
C GLU A 56 12.85 -0.48 11.24
N GLN A 57 11.66 -0.27 11.85
CA GLN A 57 10.75 0.80 11.44
C GLN A 57 11.27 2.20 11.76
N LYS A 58 12.42 2.34 12.46
CA LYS A 58 13.14 3.61 12.64
C LYS A 58 14.14 3.91 11.52
N GLN A 59 14.34 2.97 10.59
CA GLN A 59 15.25 3.13 9.45
C GLN A 59 14.50 3.66 8.23
N TYR A 60 15.22 4.39 7.37
CA TYR A 60 14.67 4.96 6.14
C TYR A 60 15.02 4.08 4.93
N GLU A 61 14.01 3.75 4.12
CA GLU A 61 14.12 2.97 2.87
C GLU A 61 14.73 1.57 3.03
N THR A 62 14.38 0.86 4.11
CA THR A 62 14.80 -0.54 4.30
C THR A 62 13.63 -1.52 4.20
N TRP A 63 13.96 -2.79 3.95
CA TRP A 63 12.99 -3.87 3.90
C TRP A 63 12.69 -4.37 5.30
N TYR A 64 11.41 -4.43 5.68
CA TYR A 64 10.99 -4.97 6.96
C TYR A 64 9.92 -6.05 6.80
N PHE A 65 10.22 -7.25 7.31
CA PHE A 65 9.28 -8.36 7.34
C PHE A 65 8.49 -8.31 8.65
N ASN A 66 7.24 -7.86 8.58
CA ASN A 66 6.40 -7.67 9.76
C ASN A 66 5.69 -8.96 10.24
N GLY A 67 6.14 -10.13 9.77
CA GLY A 67 5.55 -11.45 10.03
C GLY A 67 4.39 -11.84 9.11
N TYR A 68 3.67 -10.87 8.53
CA TYR A 68 2.52 -11.13 7.63
C TYR A 68 2.72 -10.64 6.19
N GLY A 69 3.71 -9.78 5.97
CA GLY A 69 4.02 -9.20 4.68
C GLY A 69 5.37 -8.52 4.68
N LEU A 70 5.53 -7.62 3.72
CA LEU A 70 6.73 -6.86 3.48
C LEU A 70 6.41 -5.37 3.50
N ASP A 71 7.17 -4.64 4.31
CA ASP A 71 7.09 -3.20 4.45
C ASP A 71 8.32 -2.54 3.84
N ILE A 72 8.13 -1.32 3.33
CA ILE A 72 9.21 -0.34 3.11
C ILE A 72 9.19 0.60 4.30
N THR A 73 10.28 0.69 5.05
CA THR A 73 10.35 1.56 6.23
C THR A 73 10.65 3.01 5.83
N LEU A 74 10.10 3.96 6.56
CA LEU A 74 10.33 5.40 6.36
C LEU A 74 10.62 6.12 7.69
N GLY A 75 11.18 5.38 8.64
CA GLY A 75 11.41 5.87 9.98
C GLY A 75 12.57 6.83 10.10
N LYS A 76 12.74 7.32 11.32
CA LYS A 76 13.90 8.10 11.71
C LYS A 76 14.24 7.81 13.16
N GLU A 77 15.45 7.29 13.39
CA GLU A 77 16.00 7.12 14.72
C GLU A 77 16.43 8.47 15.32
N HIS A 78 16.31 8.58 16.64
CA HIS A 78 16.71 9.73 17.43
C HIS A 78 17.25 9.24 18.78
N GLU A 79 18.17 10.00 19.41
CA GLU A 79 18.74 9.63 20.72
C GLU A 79 17.68 9.62 21.84
N ASP A 80 16.80 10.61 21.80
CA ASP A 80 15.57 10.67 22.59
C ASP A 80 14.49 9.81 21.91
N GLU A 81 14.14 8.70 22.55
CA GLU A 81 13.23 7.67 22.03
C GLU A 81 11.82 8.21 21.75
N ASP A 82 11.36 9.21 22.51
CA ASP A 82 10.05 9.84 22.28
C ASP A 82 10.01 10.67 20.98
N LYS A 83 11.19 11.00 20.44
CA LYS A 83 11.34 11.70 19.14
C LYS A 83 11.60 10.75 17.97
N CYS A 84 11.70 9.45 18.21
CA CYS A 84 11.81 8.46 17.14
C CYS A 84 10.54 8.46 16.27
N VAL A 85 10.75 8.38 14.95
CA VAL A 85 9.66 8.15 14.00
C VAL A 85 9.70 6.70 13.58
N TYR A 86 8.58 6.01 13.78
CA TYR A 86 8.36 4.65 13.35
C TYR A 86 7.44 4.67 12.14
N ALA A 87 7.92 4.22 10.98
CA ALA A 87 7.08 4.22 9.78
C ALA A 87 7.34 3.00 8.90
N GLY A 88 6.25 2.43 8.39
CA GLY A 88 6.26 1.33 7.44
C GLY A 88 5.12 1.43 6.44
N ILE A 89 5.41 1.18 5.17
CA ILE A 89 4.44 1.03 4.09
C ILE A 89 4.33 -0.45 3.79
N LEU A 90 3.27 -1.09 4.29
CA LEU A 90 2.97 -2.50 4.00
C LEU A 90 2.49 -2.65 2.57
N ILE A 91 3.22 -3.43 1.77
CA ILE A 91 2.84 -3.77 0.40
C ILE A 91 1.76 -4.87 0.45
N ARG A 92 0.60 -4.58 -0.12
CA ARG A 92 -0.57 -5.48 -0.08
C ARG A 92 -1.03 -5.96 -1.44
N GLY A 93 -0.70 -5.23 -2.49
CA GLY A 93 -1.09 -5.58 -3.84
C GLY A 93 -0.04 -5.17 -4.84
N VAL A 94 0.23 -6.06 -5.79
CA VAL A 94 1.13 -5.81 -6.92
C VAL A 94 0.50 -6.28 -8.23
N CYS A 95 0.90 -5.70 -9.35
CA CYS A 95 0.60 -6.22 -10.68
C CYS A 95 1.85 -6.32 -11.55
N THR A 96 1.92 -7.32 -12.44
CA THR A 96 3.02 -7.46 -13.40
C THR A 96 2.95 -6.38 -14.47
N LEU A 97 4.11 -5.94 -14.96
CA LEU A 97 4.23 -4.97 -16.06
C LEU A 97 4.26 -5.64 -17.44
N GLU A 98 3.47 -6.68 -17.63
CA GLU A 98 3.33 -7.43 -18.89
C GLU A 98 2.18 -6.87 -19.72
N GLU A 99 2.07 -7.27 -21.00
CA GLU A 99 0.94 -6.87 -21.87
C GLU A 99 -0.42 -7.23 -21.26
N ILE A 100 -0.49 -8.40 -20.61
CA ILE A 100 -1.65 -8.84 -19.83
C ILE A 100 -1.26 -8.82 -18.35
N PRO A 101 -1.63 -7.78 -17.59
CA PRO A 101 -1.19 -7.64 -16.21
C PRO A 101 -1.85 -8.68 -15.30
N ARG A 102 -1.02 -9.37 -14.52
CA ARG A 102 -1.47 -10.28 -13.46
C ARG A 102 -1.46 -9.56 -12.12
N TYR A 103 -2.59 -9.55 -11.44
CA TYR A 103 -2.74 -8.95 -10.11
C TYR A 103 -2.56 -9.98 -9.00
N VAL A 104 -1.85 -9.59 -7.95
CA VAL A 104 -1.70 -10.35 -6.70
C VAL A 104 -2.11 -9.46 -5.55
N SER A 105 -3.07 -9.92 -4.74
CA SER A 105 -3.62 -9.17 -3.62
C SER A 105 -3.52 -9.94 -2.30
N GLY A 106 -3.30 -9.19 -1.22
CA GLY A 106 -3.06 -9.70 0.12
C GLY A 106 -1.56 -9.78 0.44
N PRO A 107 -1.11 -9.27 1.61
CA PRO A 107 0.31 -9.11 1.93
C PRO A 107 1.09 -10.43 1.89
N ALA A 108 0.53 -11.52 2.44
CA ALA A 108 1.16 -12.84 2.41
C ALA A 108 1.26 -13.42 0.98
N ASN A 109 0.27 -13.13 0.11
CA ASN A 109 0.30 -13.58 -1.28
C ASN A 109 1.32 -12.79 -2.09
N VAL A 110 1.41 -11.47 -1.86
CA VAL A 110 2.44 -10.62 -2.45
C VAL A 110 3.83 -11.12 -2.04
N LEU A 111 4.06 -11.35 -0.75
CA LEU A 111 5.34 -11.86 -0.26
C LEU A 111 5.72 -13.19 -0.93
N ARG A 112 4.77 -14.13 -1.01
CA ARG A 112 4.97 -15.41 -1.71
C ARG A 112 5.31 -15.22 -3.18
N GLU A 113 4.59 -14.33 -3.87
CA GLU A 113 4.83 -14.03 -5.29
C GLU A 113 6.23 -13.46 -5.52
N LEU A 114 6.70 -12.56 -4.66
CA LEU A 114 8.03 -11.95 -4.76
C LEU A 114 9.13 -12.98 -4.52
N ILE A 115 9.04 -13.77 -3.46
CA ILE A 115 10.04 -14.80 -3.14
C ILE A 115 10.09 -15.89 -4.21
N LYS A 116 8.96 -16.24 -4.83
CA LYS A 116 8.91 -17.20 -5.95
C LYS A 116 9.83 -16.79 -7.11
N GLN A 117 10.09 -15.49 -7.31
CA GLN A 117 10.92 -15.01 -8.42
C GLN A 117 12.41 -15.30 -8.27
N PHE A 118 12.86 -15.73 -7.09
CA PHE A 118 14.27 -16.03 -6.83
C PHE A 118 14.67 -17.45 -7.26
N GLY A 119 13.69 -18.30 -7.59
CA GLY A 119 13.97 -19.63 -8.12
C GLY A 119 14.66 -20.55 -7.10
N SER A 120 15.83 -21.09 -7.48
CA SER A 120 16.59 -22.01 -6.65
C SER A 120 17.29 -21.28 -5.50
N VAL A 121 17.38 -21.90 -4.32
CA VAL A 121 18.14 -21.38 -3.16
C VAL A 121 19.66 -21.31 -3.41
N THR A 122 20.14 -21.88 -4.51
CA THR A 122 21.53 -21.82 -4.96
C THR A 122 21.77 -20.81 -6.08
N ASP A 123 20.73 -20.15 -6.58
CA ASP A 123 20.86 -19.11 -7.61
C ASP A 123 21.31 -17.80 -6.96
N SER A 124 22.46 -17.29 -7.37
CA SER A 124 23.04 -16.04 -6.87
C SER A 124 22.67 -14.81 -7.73
N GLY A 125 21.94 -14.99 -8.83
CA GLY A 125 21.66 -13.94 -9.81
C GLY A 125 20.41 -13.09 -9.54
N SER A 126 19.61 -13.45 -8.52
CA SER A 126 18.34 -12.77 -8.24
C SER A 126 18.51 -11.55 -7.35
N THR A 127 17.83 -10.46 -7.73
CA THR A 127 17.90 -9.16 -7.05
C THR A 127 16.54 -8.71 -6.53
N PHE A 128 16.55 -7.85 -5.51
CA PHE A 128 15.33 -7.30 -4.91
C PHE A 128 15.49 -5.82 -4.54
N TYR A 129 14.82 -4.94 -5.28
CA TYR A 129 14.97 -3.49 -5.12
C TYR A 129 13.80 -2.72 -5.74
N LEU A 130 13.62 -1.46 -5.33
CA LEU A 130 12.77 -0.49 -6.02
C LEU A 130 13.57 0.22 -7.10
N LYS A 131 12.92 0.50 -8.23
CA LYS A 131 13.49 1.36 -9.27
C LYS A 131 12.43 2.20 -9.95
N ASP A 132 12.84 3.32 -10.51
CA ASP A 132 11.96 4.14 -11.33
C ASP A 132 11.52 3.37 -12.59
N LEU A 133 10.26 3.52 -12.93
CA LEU A 133 9.68 3.06 -14.17
C LEU A 133 10.27 3.87 -15.33
N PRO A 134 10.49 3.25 -16.50
CA PRO A 134 10.72 4.00 -17.73
C PRO A 134 9.61 5.04 -17.98
N PRO A 135 9.91 6.23 -18.52
CA PRO A 135 8.91 7.30 -18.72
C PRO A 135 7.64 6.85 -19.44
N GLU A 136 7.75 5.96 -20.42
CA GLU A 136 6.64 5.39 -21.18
C GLU A 136 5.71 4.49 -20.36
N LEU A 137 6.19 3.97 -19.23
CA LEU A 137 5.40 3.18 -18.27
C LEU A 137 4.95 4.01 -17.07
N GLN A 138 5.42 5.25 -16.91
CA GLN A 138 4.95 6.16 -15.87
C GLN A 138 3.57 6.69 -16.27
N ILE A 139 2.53 6.12 -15.67
CA ILE A 139 1.16 6.53 -15.88
C ILE A 139 0.68 7.08 -14.56
N GLU A 140 0.30 8.35 -14.53
CA GLU A 140 -0.33 8.94 -13.36
C GLU A 140 -1.70 8.27 -13.15
N ARG A 141 -1.82 7.53 -12.06
CA ARG A 141 -3.07 6.89 -11.67
C ARG A 141 -3.66 7.63 -10.49
N VAL A 142 -4.99 7.72 -10.49
CA VAL A 142 -5.74 8.19 -9.32
C VAL A 142 -5.53 7.21 -8.17
N ILE A 143 -5.12 7.74 -7.02
CA ILE A 143 -4.96 6.96 -5.79
C ILE A 143 -6.20 7.14 -4.92
N TYR A 144 -6.91 6.04 -4.70
CA TYR A 144 -8.06 5.97 -3.81
C TYR A 144 -7.60 5.60 -2.40
N ARG A 145 -8.29 6.16 -1.40
CA ARG A 145 -7.98 5.95 0.02
C ARG A 145 -9.11 5.24 0.74
N SER A 146 -8.78 4.25 1.57
CA SER A 146 -9.75 3.52 2.39
C SER A 146 -9.18 3.19 3.77
N THR A 147 -10.01 2.63 4.64
CA THR A 147 -9.58 2.09 5.93
C THR A 147 -8.62 0.93 5.74
N ARG A 148 -7.63 0.82 6.63
CA ARG A 148 -6.73 -0.35 6.70
C ARG A 148 -7.52 -1.62 7.00
N ILE A 149 -6.99 -2.76 6.58
CA ILE A 149 -7.63 -4.07 6.68
C ILE A 149 -7.22 -4.77 7.97
N GLY A 150 -8.21 -5.31 8.68
CA GLY A 150 -7.98 -6.18 9.84
C GLY A 150 -7.68 -5.42 11.14
N LEU A 151 -7.87 -4.11 11.14
CA LEU A 151 -7.77 -3.32 12.36
C LEU A 151 -9.10 -3.34 13.11
N PHE A 152 -9.01 -3.52 14.43
CA PHE A 152 -10.10 -3.36 15.37
C PHE A 152 -9.69 -2.28 16.36
N GLN A 153 -10.65 -1.48 16.83
CA GLN A 153 -10.38 -0.38 17.76
C GLN A 153 -9.65 -0.91 19.01
N LYS A 154 -8.39 -0.51 19.18
CA LYS A 154 -7.62 -0.76 20.41
C LYS A 154 -8.13 0.12 21.54
N LYS A 155 -7.92 -0.31 22.79
CA LYS A 155 -8.20 0.52 23.96
C LYS A 155 -7.41 1.83 23.87
N GLY A 156 -8.09 2.97 23.95
CA GLY A 156 -7.48 4.30 23.83
C GLY A 156 -7.31 4.80 22.40
N ASP A 157 -7.57 3.98 21.37
CA ASP A 157 -7.64 4.45 19.99
C ASP A 157 -8.97 5.18 19.75
N THR A 158 -8.90 6.45 19.36
CA THR A 158 -10.08 7.24 18.99
C THR A 158 -10.55 6.94 17.58
N ASP A 159 -9.63 6.84 16.62
CA ASP A 159 -9.97 6.89 15.20
C ASP A 159 -8.94 6.26 14.25
N PHE A 160 -7.72 5.89 14.68
CA PHE A 160 -6.67 5.36 13.80
C PHE A 160 -7.08 4.09 13.05
N HIS A 161 -7.95 3.25 13.62
CA HIS A 161 -8.48 2.06 12.93
C HIS A 161 -9.36 2.39 11.72
N ILE A 162 -10.02 3.55 11.68
CA ILE A 162 -10.87 4.01 10.57
C ILE A 162 -10.22 5.09 9.71
N ARG A 163 -9.01 5.54 10.04
CA ARG A 163 -8.31 6.52 9.20
C ARG A 163 -8.00 5.94 7.82
N PRO A 164 -8.06 6.76 6.75
CA PRO A 164 -7.97 6.29 5.38
C PRO A 164 -6.50 6.08 4.93
N TYR A 165 -5.73 5.28 5.67
CA TYR A 165 -4.30 5.02 5.45
C TYR A 165 -4.02 3.78 4.60
N ARG A 166 -5.02 3.28 3.87
CA ARG A 166 -4.85 2.29 2.81
C ARG A 166 -4.98 2.99 1.46
N PHE A 167 -4.02 2.77 0.58
CA PHE A 167 -3.91 3.41 -0.73
C PHE A 167 -4.08 2.37 -1.82
N LEU A 168 -4.94 2.65 -2.79
CA LEU A 168 -5.28 1.75 -3.89
C LEU A 168 -5.24 2.46 -5.23
N THR A 169 -4.74 1.77 -6.24
CA THR A 169 -4.79 2.20 -7.62
C THR A 169 -5.12 1.01 -8.53
N ASP A 170 -5.20 1.27 -9.84
CA ASP A 170 -5.51 0.29 -10.87
C ASP A 170 -6.78 -0.51 -10.51
N LEU A 171 -7.88 0.23 -10.32
CA LEU A 171 -9.17 -0.33 -9.99
C LEU A 171 -9.74 -0.99 -11.24
N VAL A 172 -9.48 -2.29 -11.41
CA VAL A 172 -9.99 -3.13 -12.51
C VAL A 172 -10.58 -4.41 -11.95
N VAL A 173 -11.34 -5.17 -12.75
CA VAL A 173 -12.03 -6.40 -12.32
C VAL A 173 -11.05 -7.42 -11.73
N GLU A 174 -9.89 -7.56 -12.36
CA GLU A 174 -8.80 -8.49 -12.04
C GLU A 174 -8.14 -8.17 -10.70
N HIS A 175 -8.14 -6.90 -10.29
CA HIS A 175 -7.60 -6.48 -9.01
C HIS A 175 -8.58 -6.84 -7.88
N LYS A 176 -8.43 -8.06 -7.33
CA LYS A 176 -9.29 -8.66 -6.30
C LYS A 176 -8.85 -8.30 -4.87
N PHE A 177 -8.74 -7.01 -4.57
CA PHE A 177 -8.35 -6.56 -3.22
C PHE A 177 -9.45 -6.79 -2.18
N LYS A 178 -9.04 -6.92 -0.91
CA LYS A 178 -9.98 -7.21 0.19
C LYS A 178 -10.94 -6.04 0.44
N SER A 179 -12.22 -6.36 0.68
CA SER A 179 -13.30 -5.39 0.92
C SER A 179 -13.58 -4.43 -0.25
N LYS A 180 -13.36 -4.89 -1.49
CA LYS A 180 -13.51 -4.09 -2.72
C LYS A 180 -14.89 -3.44 -2.86
N GLU A 181 -15.98 -4.21 -2.79
CA GLU A 181 -17.33 -3.64 -2.92
C GLU A 181 -17.62 -2.58 -1.85
N LYS A 182 -17.26 -2.84 -0.57
CA LYS A 182 -17.41 -1.88 0.52
C LYS A 182 -16.65 -0.57 0.24
N ALA A 183 -15.42 -0.67 -0.26
CA ALA A 183 -14.61 0.51 -0.59
C ALA A 183 -15.23 1.31 -1.74
N LEU A 184 -15.67 0.65 -2.81
CA LEU A 184 -16.33 1.31 -3.96
C LEU A 184 -17.61 2.02 -3.54
N ARG A 185 -18.47 1.35 -2.75
CA ARG A 185 -19.69 1.97 -2.22
C ARG A 185 -19.38 3.25 -1.44
N GLN A 186 -18.37 3.21 -0.56
CA GLN A 186 -17.97 4.40 0.19
C GLN A 186 -17.45 5.51 -0.73
N TRP A 187 -16.66 5.19 -1.75
CA TRP A 187 -16.16 6.20 -2.69
C TRP A 187 -17.25 6.81 -3.56
N VAL A 188 -18.31 6.05 -3.89
CA VAL A 188 -19.50 6.57 -4.57
C VAL A 188 -20.27 7.53 -3.65
N LEU A 189 -20.51 7.14 -2.40
CA LEU A 189 -21.16 8.00 -1.40
C LEU A 189 -20.36 9.31 -1.17
N ASP A 190 -19.03 9.20 -1.13
CA ASP A 190 -18.12 10.33 -0.96
C ASP A 190 -17.94 11.18 -2.24
N ARG A 191 -18.59 10.81 -3.36
CA ARG A 191 -18.46 11.43 -4.68
C ARG A 191 -17.02 11.46 -5.23
N ARG A 192 -16.23 10.43 -4.92
CA ARG A 192 -14.87 10.21 -5.45
C ARG A 192 -14.84 9.27 -6.65
N LEU A 193 -15.92 8.54 -6.86
CA LEU A 193 -16.12 7.58 -7.93
C LEU A 193 -17.61 7.65 -8.32
N ASP A 194 -17.93 7.56 -9.61
CA ASP A 194 -19.33 7.43 -10.04
C ASP A 194 -19.79 5.97 -10.01
N ALA A 195 -21.12 5.76 -9.97
CA ALA A 195 -21.72 4.44 -9.87
C ALA A 195 -21.39 3.55 -11.10
N ASP A 196 -21.36 4.13 -12.31
CA ASP A 196 -21.03 3.40 -13.54
C ASP A 196 -19.59 2.89 -13.51
N ALA A 197 -18.65 3.72 -13.05
CA ALA A 197 -17.27 3.31 -12.84
C ALA A 197 -17.17 2.19 -11.79
N ALA A 198 -17.92 2.29 -10.69
CA ALA A 198 -17.96 1.22 -9.68
C ALA A 198 -18.48 -0.11 -10.25
N HIS A 199 -19.52 -0.10 -11.09
CA HIS A 199 -20.01 -1.28 -11.79
C HIS A 199 -18.96 -1.88 -12.74
N LYS A 200 -18.28 -1.03 -13.52
CA LYS A 200 -17.19 -1.47 -14.42
C LYS A 200 -16.04 -2.12 -13.64
N ILE A 201 -15.65 -1.53 -12.50
CA ILE A 201 -14.57 -2.05 -11.64
C ILE A 201 -14.94 -3.42 -11.03
N MET A 202 -16.22 -3.68 -10.77
CA MET A 202 -16.68 -4.98 -10.26
C MET A 202 -16.95 -6.00 -11.34
N GLY A 203 -17.24 -5.56 -12.57
CA GLY A 203 -17.70 -6.43 -13.65
C GLY A 203 -19.16 -6.89 -13.47
N TYR A 204 -19.91 -6.28 -12.54
CA TYR A 204 -21.32 -6.54 -12.29
C TYR A 204 -22.02 -5.33 -11.65
N ILE A 205 -23.35 -5.31 -11.70
CA ILE A 205 -24.17 -4.26 -11.09
C ILE A 205 -24.21 -4.45 -9.57
N ILE A 206 -23.70 -3.45 -8.86
CA ILE A 206 -23.73 -3.39 -7.40
C ILE A 206 -25.12 -2.88 -7.00
N SER A 207 -25.99 -3.75 -6.48
CA SER A 207 -27.34 -3.36 -6.09
C SER A 207 -27.33 -2.23 -5.04
N GLY A 208 -28.17 -1.21 -5.25
CA GLY A 208 -28.29 -0.04 -4.37
C GLY A 208 -27.16 0.97 -4.46
N LEU A 209 -26.35 0.92 -5.52
CA LEU A 209 -25.54 2.05 -5.98
C LEU A 209 -26.19 2.75 -7.17
#